data_AF-A0A3B0TSD4-F1
#
_entry.id   AF-A0A3B0TSD4-F1
#
_cell.length_a   1.000
_cell.length_b   1.000
_cell.length_c   1.000
_cell.angle_alpha   90.00
_cell.angle_beta   90.00
_cell.angle_gamma   90.00
#
_symmetry.space_group_name_H-M   'P 1'
#
loop_
_entity.id
_entity.type
_entity.pdbx_description
1 polymer ?
#
loop_
_entity_poly.entity_id
_entity_poly.type
_entity_poly.pdbx_seq_one_letter_code
_entity_poly.pdbx_strand_id
1 'polypeptide(L)'
;ALGVTAVLGMIISMNPKPSVKRFLFGFVGLMFVLQGYLNFNIVRFSDAYESSMKDLYSENKKEKILSTQYMVQLLYADNPRAVKALGHNINSLIMDYKRGYRYVIIDPQAYISYTEDDLRFTPQLEGFLQFILENVPPTKEYDHFNPDLLKRFVLEHNESLKTSLTFLKDSKEKKYGRLRVYEVEKSLAYLRYAMQKEKNVQ
;
A
#
# COMPACT_ATOMS: atom_id res chain seq x y z
N ALA A 1 22.79 -6.38 6.19
CA ALA A 1 23.85 -6.14 5.18
C ALA A 1 25.13 -5.61 5.84
N LEU A 2 25.09 -4.46 6.53
CA LEU A 2 26.28 -3.82 7.15
C LEU A 2 27.09 -4.73 8.10
N GLY A 3 26.43 -5.55 8.93
CA GLY A 3 27.11 -6.47 9.84
C GLY A 3 27.90 -7.59 9.14
N VAL A 4 27.38 -8.14 8.03
CA VAL A 4 28.02 -9.22 7.27
C VAL A 4 29.21 -8.69 6.47
N THR A 5 29.08 -7.49 5.88
CA THR A 5 30.20 -6.81 5.20
C THR A 5 31.31 -6.40 6.17
N ALA A 6 30.97 -6.01 7.41
CA ALA A 6 31.96 -5.68 8.44
C ALA A 6 32.75 -6.93 8.89
N VAL A 7 32.07 -8.05 9.12
CA VAL A 7 32.71 -9.34 9.48
C VAL A 7 33.59 -9.86 8.34
N LEU A 8 33.12 -9.78 7.09
CA LEU A 8 33.91 -10.15 5.91
C LEU A 8 35.13 -9.24 5.73
N GLY A 9 35.00 -7.93 5.98
CA GLY A 9 36.11 -6.98 5.97
C GLY A 9 37.18 -7.32 7.01
N MET A 10 36.78 -7.69 8.24
CA MET A 10 37.70 -8.18 9.26
C MET A 10 38.42 -9.46 8.82
N ILE A 11 37.70 -10.46 8.29
CA ILE A 11 38.31 -11.72 7.84
C ILE A 11 39.30 -11.49 6.68
N ILE A 12 39.00 -10.57 5.75
CA ILE A 12 39.91 -10.21 4.65
C ILE A 12 41.17 -9.50 5.19
N SER A 13 41.04 -8.69 6.24
CA SER A 13 42.16 -8.00 6.88
C SER A 13 43.11 -8.93 7.64
N MET A 14 42.64 -10.13 8.03
CA MET A 14 43.46 -11.19 8.64
C MET A 14 44.36 -11.95 7.64
N ASN A 15 44.47 -11.43 6.41
CA ASN A 15 45.34 -11.93 5.34
C ASN A 15 45.20 -13.43 5.05
N PRO A 16 43.97 -13.90 4.73
CA PRO A 16 43.71 -15.31 4.47
C PRO A 16 44.40 -15.79 3.20
N LYS A 17 44.54 -17.11 3.04
CA LYS A 17 45.12 -17.73 1.85
C LYS A 17 44.53 -17.14 0.56
N PRO A 18 45.31 -16.99 -0.54
CA PRO A 18 44.85 -16.35 -1.77
C PRO A 18 43.54 -16.93 -2.35
N SER A 19 43.34 -18.25 -2.23
CA SER A 19 42.10 -18.93 -2.64
C SER A 19 40.88 -18.47 -1.83
N VAL A 20 41.03 -18.33 -0.51
CA VAL A 20 39.99 -17.84 0.41
C VAL A 20 39.71 -16.37 0.14
N LYS A 21 40.73 -15.56 -0.11
CA LYS A 21 40.57 -14.14 -0.46
C LYS A 21 39.73 -13.95 -1.74
N ARG A 22 40.02 -14.72 -2.79
CA ARG A 22 39.24 -14.72 -4.05
C ARG A 22 37.78 -15.13 -3.82
N PHE A 23 37.55 -16.17 -3.02
CA PHE A 23 36.20 -16.61 -2.64
C PHE A 23 35.43 -15.51 -1.90
N LEU A 24 36.04 -14.88 -0.89
CA LEU A 24 35.40 -13.82 -0.10
C LEU A 24 35.05 -12.60 -0.97
N PHE A 25 35.94 -12.17 -1.87
CA PHE A 25 35.63 -11.10 -2.82
C PHE A 25 34.49 -11.47 -3.77
N GLY A 26 34.47 -12.70 -4.29
CA GLY A 26 33.37 -13.20 -5.12
C GLY A 26 32.04 -13.21 -4.37
N PHE A 27 32.04 -13.67 -3.12
CA PHE A 27 30.85 -13.71 -2.26
C PHE A 27 30.33 -12.31 -1.93
N VAL A 28 31.21 -11.37 -1.58
CA VAL A 28 30.84 -9.96 -1.34
C VAL A 28 30.26 -9.34 -2.62
N GLY A 29 30.91 -9.56 -3.77
CA GLY A 29 30.41 -9.11 -5.07
C GLY A 29 29.00 -9.63 -5.37
N LEU A 30 28.76 -10.93 -5.15
CA LEU A 30 27.44 -11.53 -5.31
C LEU A 30 26.39 -10.90 -4.37
N MET A 31 26.74 -10.65 -3.12
CA MET A 31 25.84 -9.98 -2.17
C MET A 31 25.47 -8.56 -2.64
N PHE A 32 26.42 -7.79 -3.16
CA PHE A 32 26.14 -6.46 -3.73
C PHE A 32 25.25 -6.54 -4.97
N VAL A 33 25.47 -7.52 -5.86
CA VAL A 33 24.61 -7.74 -7.04
C VAL A 33 23.18 -8.10 -6.61
N LEU A 34 23.02 -9.01 -5.65
CA LEU A 34 21.71 -9.40 -5.13
C LEU A 34 21.00 -8.22 -4.43
N GLN A 35 21.73 -7.46 -3.61
CA GLN A 35 21.19 -6.27 -2.93
C GLN A 35 20.83 -5.17 -3.95
N GLY A 36 21.66 -4.99 -4.97
CA GLY A 36 21.41 -4.07 -6.08
C GLY A 36 20.17 -4.46 -6.89
N TYR A 37 20.00 -5.75 -7.19
CA TYR A 37 18.81 -6.28 -7.85
C TYR A 37 17.55 -6.05 -7.01
N LEU A 38 17.60 -6.34 -5.71
CA LEU A 38 16.50 -6.06 -4.79
C LEU A 38 16.17 -4.56 -4.78
N ASN A 39 17.17 -3.68 -4.62
CA ASN A 39 16.96 -2.23 -4.61
C ASN A 39 16.40 -1.71 -5.96
N PHE A 40 16.86 -2.24 -7.09
CA PHE A 40 16.34 -1.88 -8.40
C PHE A 40 14.84 -2.21 -8.54
N ASN A 41 14.42 -3.37 -8.04
CA ASN A 41 13.01 -3.75 -8.00
C ASN A 41 12.17 -2.87 -7.07
N ILE A 42 12.79 -2.26 -6.04
CA ILE A 42 12.13 -1.27 -5.17
C ILE A 42 11.98 0.07 -5.89
N VAL A 43 13.01 0.55 -6.60
CA VAL A 43 12.97 1.85 -7.31
C VAL A 43 11.94 1.86 -8.45
N ARG A 44 11.76 0.74 -9.16
CA ARG A 44 10.70 0.60 -10.17
C ARG A 44 9.28 0.61 -9.61
N PHE A 45 9.10 0.53 -8.29
CA PHE A 45 7.79 0.41 -7.66
C PHE A 45 7.12 1.74 -7.31
N SER A 46 7.80 2.87 -7.54
CA SER A 46 7.30 4.22 -7.29
C SER A 46 6.11 4.64 -8.18
N ASP A 47 5.70 3.82 -9.15
CA ASP A 47 4.80 4.26 -10.23
C ASP A 47 3.31 4.18 -9.90
N ALA A 48 2.87 3.45 -8.88
CA ALA A 48 1.44 3.21 -8.67
C ALA A 48 0.65 4.48 -8.27
N TYR A 49 1.23 5.33 -7.41
CA TYR A 49 0.64 6.61 -7.05
C TYR A 49 0.60 7.56 -8.24
N GLU A 50 1.73 7.74 -8.92
CA GLU A 50 1.83 8.58 -10.13
C GLU A 50 0.87 8.11 -11.22
N SER A 51 0.85 6.81 -11.52
CA SER A 51 -0.05 6.22 -12.52
C SER A 51 -1.51 6.46 -12.15
N SER A 52 -1.87 6.26 -10.88
CA SER A 52 -3.25 6.48 -10.42
C SER A 52 -3.72 7.93 -10.60
N MET A 53 -2.84 8.88 -10.30
CA MET A 53 -3.14 10.31 -10.42
C MET A 53 -3.16 10.77 -11.87
N LYS A 54 -2.20 10.30 -12.69
CA LYS A 54 -2.13 10.59 -14.13
C LYS A 54 -3.40 10.13 -14.84
N ASP A 55 -3.85 8.92 -14.53
CA ASP A 55 -5.06 8.33 -15.09
C ASP A 55 -6.30 9.16 -14.73
N LEU A 56 -6.48 9.51 -13.45
CA LEU A 56 -7.61 10.33 -13.00
C LEU A 56 -7.61 11.72 -13.63
N TYR A 57 -6.45 12.38 -13.71
CA TYR A 57 -6.37 13.70 -14.35
C TYR A 57 -6.49 13.66 -15.86
N SER A 58 -6.17 12.53 -16.51
CA SER A 58 -6.39 12.37 -17.95
C SER A 58 -7.87 12.31 -18.31
N GLU A 59 -8.70 11.77 -17.41
CA GLU A 59 -10.15 11.73 -17.55
C GLU A 59 -10.76 13.10 -17.23
N ASN A 60 -10.32 13.75 -16.14
CA ASN A 60 -10.79 15.09 -15.76
C ASN A 60 -9.86 15.79 -14.77
N LYS A 61 -9.14 16.81 -15.24
CA LYS A 61 -8.16 17.59 -14.46
C LYS A 61 -8.69 18.32 -13.22
N LYS A 62 -10.02 18.39 -13.02
CA LYS A 62 -10.63 19.14 -11.91
C LYS A 62 -11.12 18.24 -10.77
N GLU A 63 -10.88 16.94 -10.85
CA GLU A 63 -11.42 16.02 -9.88
C GLU A 63 -10.76 16.14 -8.51
N LYS A 64 -11.60 16.04 -7.49
CA LYS A 64 -11.16 16.02 -6.09
C LYS A 64 -11.18 14.58 -5.58
N ILE A 65 -10.12 14.22 -4.87
CA ILE A 65 -9.77 12.86 -4.51
C ILE A 65 -9.61 12.77 -3.00
N LEU A 66 -10.20 11.74 -2.41
CA LEU A 66 -9.97 11.32 -1.04
C LEU A 66 -8.96 10.16 -1.06
N SER A 67 -8.01 10.14 -0.13
CA SER A 67 -7.02 9.06 -0.08
C SER A 67 -6.67 8.67 1.35
N THR A 68 -6.43 7.38 1.56
CA THR A 68 -5.84 6.83 2.79
C THR A 68 -4.40 7.30 2.99
N GLN A 69 -3.68 7.62 1.91
CA GLN A 69 -2.35 8.21 1.96
C GLN A 69 -2.23 9.50 1.13
N TYR A 70 -3.04 10.49 1.52
CA TYR A 70 -3.17 11.75 0.80
C TYR A 70 -1.85 12.52 0.63
N MET A 71 -0.93 12.45 1.60
CA MET A 71 0.35 13.17 1.52
C MET A 71 1.24 12.69 0.37
N VAL A 72 1.20 11.39 0.07
CA VAL A 72 1.96 10.84 -1.07
C VAL A 72 1.28 11.20 -2.38
N GLN A 73 -0.05 11.13 -2.43
CA GLN A 73 -0.80 11.53 -3.64
C GLN A 73 -0.65 13.02 -3.97
N LEU A 74 -0.46 13.88 -2.96
CA LEU A 74 -0.18 15.29 -3.17
C LEU A 74 1.11 15.55 -3.97
N LEU A 75 2.09 14.65 -3.93
CA LEU A 75 3.33 14.78 -4.71
C LEU A 75 3.08 14.72 -6.22
N TYR A 76 1.95 14.13 -6.64
CA TYR A 76 1.56 13.93 -8.03
C TYR A 76 0.32 14.75 -8.42
N ALA A 77 -0.14 15.65 -7.53
CA ALA A 77 -1.31 16.47 -7.75
C ALA A 77 -0.95 17.82 -8.38
N ASP A 78 -1.58 18.15 -9.53
CA ASP A 78 -1.46 19.48 -10.14
C ASP A 78 -2.01 20.59 -9.22
N ASN A 79 -3.02 20.26 -8.42
CA ASN A 79 -3.64 21.14 -7.44
C ASN A 79 -3.66 20.50 -6.05
N PRO A 80 -2.86 20.99 -5.08
CA PRO A 80 -2.82 20.45 -3.73
C PRO A 80 -4.16 20.47 -2.98
N ARG A 81 -5.11 21.34 -3.37
CA ARG A 81 -6.45 21.39 -2.76
C ARG A 81 -7.40 20.34 -3.33
N ALA A 82 -6.99 19.61 -4.37
CA ALA A 82 -7.78 18.56 -4.98
C ALA A 82 -7.67 17.24 -4.21
N VAL A 83 -6.62 17.03 -3.41
CA VAL A 83 -6.41 15.78 -2.67
C VAL A 83 -6.59 16.04 -1.18
N LYS A 84 -7.32 15.15 -0.50
CA LYS A 84 -7.60 15.24 0.94
C LYS A 84 -7.53 13.86 1.59
N ALA A 85 -7.19 13.83 2.88
CA ALA A 85 -7.35 12.65 3.72
C ALA A 85 -8.78 12.12 3.68
N LEU A 86 -8.91 10.80 3.59
CA LEU A 86 -10.18 10.09 3.71
C LEU A 86 -10.64 10.08 5.18
N GLY A 87 -11.91 10.40 5.43
CA GLY A 87 -12.46 10.34 6.78
C GLY A 87 -12.75 8.90 7.23
N HIS A 88 -12.79 8.69 8.54
CA HIS A 88 -13.00 7.38 9.20
C HIS A 88 -14.48 6.94 9.26
N ASN A 89 -15.41 7.72 8.71
CA ASN A 89 -16.83 7.39 8.79
C ASN A 89 -17.61 7.80 7.53
N ILE A 90 -18.75 7.14 7.33
CA ILE A 90 -19.62 7.34 6.17
C ILE A 90 -20.14 8.78 6.07
N ASN A 91 -20.41 9.45 7.20
CA ASN A 91 -20.88 10.83 7.20
C ASN A 91 -19.83 11.77 6.59
N SER A 92 -18.55 11.52 6.88
CA SER A 92 -17.43 12.26 6.30
C SER A 92 -17.36 12.05 4.80
N LEU A 93 -17.51 10.80 4.33
CA LEU A 93 -17.55 10.48 2.90
C LEU A 93 -18.69 11.21 2.18
N ILE A 94 -19.91 11.22 2.75
CA ILE A 94 -21.07 11.92 2.19
C ILE A 94 -20.82 13.44 2.14
N MET A 95 -20.25 14.00 3.19
CA MET A 95 -19.95 15.43 3.25
C MET A 95 -18.88 15.83 2.23
N ASP A 96 -17.86 15.01 2.03
CA ASP A 96 -16.84 15.25 1.02
C ASP A 96 -17.41 15.06 -0.40
N TYR A 97 -18.30 14.09 -0.62
CA TYR A 97 -19.01 13.95 -1.89
C TYR A 97 -19.79 15.23 -2.27
N LYS A 98 -20.50 15.82 -1.29
CA LYS A 98 -21.22 17.10 -1.45
C LYS A 98 -20.27 18.27 -1.75
N ARG A 99 -19.02 18.22 -1.28
CA ARG A 99 -17.96 19.21 -1.57
C ARG A 99 -17.27 19.01 -2.91
N GLY A 100 -17.72 18.03 -3.70
CA GLY A 100 -17.23 17.73 -5.03
C GLY A 100 -16.09 16.71 -5.08
N TYR A 101 -15.83 15.98 -4.00
CA TYR A 101 -14.94 14.81 -4.06
C TYR A 101 -15.63 13.68 -4.81
N ARG A 102 -14.93 13.08 -5.77
CA ARG A 102 -15.50 12.10 -6.71
C ARG A 102 -14.83 10.74 -6.61
N TYR A 103 -13.58 10.69 -6.16
CA TYR A 103 -12.83 9.45 -6.06
C TYR A 103 -12.31 9.22 -4.65
N VAL A 104 -12.23 7.95 -4.27
CA VAL A 104 -11.55 7.45 -3.08
C VAL A 104 -10.44 6.53 -3.54
N ILE A 105 -9.22 6.77 -3.05
CA ILE A 105 -8.07 5.91 -3.27
C ILE A 105 -7.75 5.21 -1.95
N ILE A 106 -7.86 3.89 -1.96
CA ILE A 106 -7.49 3.02 -0.84
C ILE A 106 -6.21 2.30 -1.22
N ASP A 107 -5.16 2.51 -0.44
CA ASP A 107 -3.86 1.87 -0.58
C ASP A 107 -3.58 0.91 0.60
N PRO A 108 -2.52 0.08 0.53
CA PRO A 108 -2.22 -0.88 1.59
C PRO A 108 -1.84 -0.27 2.95
N GLN A 109 -1.56 1.03 3.06
CA GLN A 109 -1.40 1.71 4.35
C GLN A 109 -2.72 1.86 5.12
N ALA A 110 -3.86 1.64 4.46
CA ALA A 110 -5.15 1.55 5.15
C ALA A 110 -5.10 0.50 6.28
N TYR A 111 -4.37 -0.60 6.07
CA TYR A 111 -4.17 -1.65 7.08
C TYR A 111 -3.26 -1.24 8.24
N ILE A 112 -2.78 0.01 8.30
CA ILE A 112 -2.05 0.56 9.45
C ILE A 112 -2.91 1.55 10.24
N SER A 113 -3.79 2.29 9.54
CA SER A 113 -4.39 3.52 10.05
C SER A 113 -5.91 3.56 10.01
N TYR A 114 -6.55 2.56 9.40
CA TYR A 114 -8.01 2.45 9.25
C TYR A 114 -8.50 1.05 9.65
N THR A 115 -7.85 0.39 10.61
CA THR A 115 -8.22 -0.94 11.07
C THR A 115 -9.27 -0.86 12.16
N GLU A 116 -10.21 -1.81 12.19
CA GLU A 116 -11.35 -1.78 13.13
C GLU A 116 -10.94 -1.75 14.61
N ASP A 117 -9.80 -2.35 14.93
CA ASP A 117 -9.28 -2.55 16.28
C ASP A 117 -8.03 -1.71 16.61
N ASP A 118 -7.69 -0.73 15.76
CA ASP A 118 -6.44 0.04 15.81
C ASP A 118 -5.16 -0.83 15.76
N LEU A 119 -5.28 -2.13 15.48
CA LEU A 119 -4.14 -3.03 15.34
C LEU A 119 -3.66 -3.04 13.90
N ARG A 120 -2.34 -2.91 13.73
CA ARG A 120 -1.72 -2.90 12.41
C ARG A 120 -1.79 -4.27 11.75
N PHE A 121 -2.11 -4.26 10.47
CA PHE A 121 -2.25 -5.41 9.59
C PHE A 121 -3.29 -6.42 10.05
N THR A 122 -4.36 -5.92 10.69
CA THR A 122 -5.61 -6.66 10.80
C THR A 122 -6.37 -6.55 9.47
N PRO A 123 -6.89 -7.65 8.91
CA PRO A 123 -7.62 -7.62 7.64
C PRO A 123 -8.88 -6.75 7.62
N GLN A 124 -9.54 -6.60 8.77
CA GLN A 124 -10.76 -5.83 8.93
C GLN A 124 -10.45 -4.33 8.99
N LEU A 125 -10.95 -3.58 8.02
CA LEU A 125 -10.94 -2.12 8.04
C LEU A 125 -12.18 -1.55 8.72
N GLU A 126 -12.11 -0.28 9.11
CA GLU A 126 -13.20 0.42 9.78
C GLU A 126 -14.45 0.56 8.90
N GLY A 127 -15.57 0.06 9.43
CA GLY A 127 -16.93 0.40 9.01
C GLY A 127 -17.16 0.36 7.50
N PHE A 128 -17.31 1.56 6.89
CA PHE A 128 -17.65 1.67 5.48
C PHE A 128 -16.50 1.29 4.53
N LEU A 129 -15.24 1.32 4.99
CA LEU A 129 -14.09 0.98 4.15
C LEU A 129 -14.03 -0.52 3.87
N GLN A 130 -14.27 -1.35 4.89
CA GLN A 130 -14.40 -2.79 4.70
C GLN A 130 -15.52 -3.10 3.71
N PHE A 131 -16.68 -2.45 3.89
CA PHE A 131 -17.80 -2.62 2.98
C PHE A 131 -17.43 -2.26 1.54
N ILE A 132 -16.75 -1.12 1.31
CA ILE A 132 -16.33 -0.70 -0.03
C ILE A 132 -15.38 -1.74 -0.64
N LEU A 133 -14.37 -2.21 0.10
CA LEU A 133 -13.41 -3.18 -0.40
C LEU A 133 -14.07 -4.50 -0.82
N GLU A 134 -15.07 -4.96 -0.08
CA GLU A 134 -15.71 -6.26 -0.31
C GLU A 134 -16.84 -6.21 -1.34
N ASN A 135 -17.60 -5.11 -1.38
CA ASN A 135 -18.88 -5.08 -2.10
C ASN A 135 -18.87 -4.16 -3.31
N VAL A 136 -17.94 -3.20 -3.39
CA VAL A 136 -17.87 -2.25 -4.49
C VAL A 136 -16.73 -2.68 -5.42
N PRO A 137 -16.99 -2.91 -6.72
CA PRO A 137 -15.91 -3.17 -7.65
C PRO A 137 -15.12 -1.88 -7.90
N PRO A 138 -13.78 -1.91 -7.76
CA PRO A 138 -12.94 -0.74 -8.00
C PRO A 138 -13.03 -0.32 -9.48
N THR A 139 -12.96 0.99 -9.71
CA THR A 139 -12.89 1.57 -11.06
C THR A 139 -11.54 1.24 -11.70
N LYS A 140 -10.46 1.34 -10.90
CA LYS A 140 -9.10 0.98 -11.31
C LYS A 140 -8.35 0.31 -10.16
N GLU A 141 -7.44 -0.60 -10.50
CA GLU A 141 -6.50 -1.21 -9.56
C GLU A 141 -5.07 -1.08 -10.10
N TYR A 142 -4.14 -0.82 -9.20
CA TYR A 142 -2.71 -0.74 -9.49
C TYR A 142 -1.97 -1.69 -8.55
N ASP A 143 -1.03 -2.46 -9.08
CA ASP A 143 -0.14 -3.26 -8.25
C ASP A 143 0.80 -2.31 -7.50
N HIS A 144 0.53 -2.11 -6.20
CA HIS A 144 1.20 -1.11 -5.36
C HIS A 144 2.37 -1.70 -4.56
N PHE A 145 2.29 -2.98 -4.22
CA PHE A 145 3.39 -3.76 -3.71
C PHE A 145 3.48 -5.11 -4.44
N ASN A 146 4.69 -5.46 -4.88
CA ASN A 146 5.00 -6.85 -5.18
C ASN A 146 5.08 -7.66 -3.86
N PRO A 147 5.06 -9.00 -3.92
CA PRO A 147 5.06 -9.83 -2.72
C PRO A 147 6.24 -9.55 -1.77
N ASP A 148 7.43 -9.27 -2.29
CA ASP A 148 8.63 -9.01 -1.47
C ASP A 148 8.56 -7.66 -0.76
N LEU A 149 8.07 -6.64 -1.46
CA LEU A 149 7.84 -5.30 -0.91
C LEU A 149 6.74 -5.31 0.13
N LEU A 150 5.63 -5.99 -0.15
CA LEU A 150 4.54 -6.13 0.81
C LEU A 150 5.04 -6.83 2.08
N LYS A 151 5.81 -7.91 1.93
CA LYS A 151 6.43 -8.62 3.05
C LYS A 151 7.31 -7.69 3.87
N ARG A 152 8.18 -6.92 3.23
CA ARG A 152 9.05 -5.96 3.93
C ARG A 152 8.24 -4.88 4.63
N PHE A 153 7.27 -4.29 3.95
CA PHE A 153 6.38 -3.27 4.50
C PHE A 153 5.66 -3.77 5.75
N VAL A 154 5.04 -4.95 5.69
CA VAL A 154 4.34 -5.55 6.84
C VAL A 154 5.29 -5.82 8.01
N LEU A 155 6.46 -6.42 7.74
CA LEU A 155 7.42 -6.77 8.80
C LEU A 155 8.10 -5.55 9.44
N GLU A 156 8.27 -4.45 8.70
CA GLU A 156 8.86 -3.20 9.23
C GLU A 156 7.87 -2.38 10.05
N HIS A 157 6.57 -2.54 9.84
CA HIS A 157 5.54 -1.69 10.44
C HIS A 157 4.66 -2.42 11.47
N ASN A 158 4.84 -3.73 11.68
CA ASN A 158 4.11 -4.50 12.68
C ASN A 158 5.04 -5.04 13.77
N GLU A 159 4.61 -4.93 15.02
CA GLU A 159 5.36 -5.48 16.16
C GLU A 159 5.09 -6.99 16.33
N SER A 160 3.91 -7.45 15.90
CA SER A 160 3.52 -8.85 16.01
C SER A 160 3.91 -9.63 14.75
N LEU A 161 4.92 -10.50 14.89
CA LEU A 161 5.30 -11.43 13.83
C LEU A 161 4.15 -12.37 13.46
N LYS A 162 3.37 -12.83 14.44
CA LYS A 162 2.22 -13.72 14.20
C LYS A 162 1.18 -13.04 13.31
N THR A 163 0.80 -11.81 13.65
CA THR A 163 -0.18 -11.03 12.87
C THR A 163 0.35 -10.76 11.47
N SER A 164 1.63 -10.40 11.36
CA SER A 164 2.31 -10.20 10.07
C SER A 164 2.23 -11.43 9.16
N LEU A 165 2.52 -12.62 9.70
CA LEU A 165 2.49 -13.86 8.94
C LEU A 165 1.08 -14.24 8.50
N THR A 166 0.07 -14.05 9.36
CA THR A 166 -1.34 -14.28 8.99
C THR A 166 -1.76 -13.34 7.87
N PHE A 167 -1.50 -12.04 8.01
CA PHE A 167 -1.82 -11.05 6.97
C PHE A 167 -1.14 -11.37 5.64
N LEU A 168 0.15 -11.72 5.67
CA LEU A 168 0.92 -12.06 4.46
C LEU A 168 0.44 -13.34 3.80
N LYS A 169 0.00 -14.35 4.58
CA LYS A 169 -0.58 -15.58 4.04
C LYS A 169 -1.81 -15.28 3.19
N ASP A 170 -2.68 -14.40 3.67
CA ASP A 170 -3.95 -14.08 3.01
C ASP A 170 -3.79 -13.03 1.89
N SER A 171 -2.67 -12.29 1.91
CA SER A 171 -2.42 -11.17 1.00
C SER A 171 -2.46 -11.51 -0.49
N LYS A 172 -2.10 -12.74 -0.88
CA LYS A 172 -2.09 -13.16 -2.29
C LYS A 172 -3.51 -13.33 -2.83
N GLU A 173 -4.39 -13.94 -2.04
CA GLU A 173 -5.79 -14.18 -2.43
C GLU A 173 -6.58 -12.87 -2.36
N LYS A 174 -6.40 -12.11 -1.28
CA LYS A 174 -7.14 -10.88 -1.00
C LYS A 174 -6.51 -9.63 -1.65
N LYS A 175 -5.37 -9.78 -2.30
CA LYS A 175 -4.64 -8.74 -3.03
C LYS A 175 -4.38 -7.50 -2.15
N TYR A 176 -3.91 -7.68 -0.92
CA TYR A 176 -3.70 -6.56 0.03
C TYR A 176 -2.62 -5.57 -0.43
N GLY A 177 -1.72 -5.97 -1.33
CA GLY A 177 -0.69 -5.10 -1.91
C GLY A 177 -1.17 -4.22 -3.07
N ARG A 178 -2.47 -3.97 -3.25
CA ARG A 178 -2.99 -3.17 -4.36
C ARG A 178 -3.47 -1.79 -3.90
N LEU A 179 -3.24 -0.79 -4.74
CA LEU A 179 -3.89 0.50 -4.66
C LEU A 179 -5.16 0.43 -5.51
N ARG A 180 -6.29 0.83 -4.93
CA ARG A 180 -7.60 0.72 -5.54
C ARG A 180 -8.28 2.07 -5.58
N VAL A 181 -8.90 2.37 -6.71
CA VAL A 181 -9.61 3.61 -6.95
C VAL A 181 -11.10 3.32 -7.08
N TYR A 182 -11.92 4.05 -6.32
CA TYR A 182 -13.36 3.91 -6.27
C TYR A 182 -14.04 5.22 -6.59
N GLU A 183 -15.13 5.17 -7.33
CA GLU A 183 -16.06 6.30 -7.45
C GLU A 183 -16.90 6.44 -6.19
N VAL A 184 -16.91 7.63 -5.60
CA VAL A 184 -17.68 7.93 -4.38
C VAL A 184 -19.17 7.74 -4.60
N GLU A 185 -19.70 8.19 -5.73
CA GLU A 185 -21.12 8.05 -6.06
C GLU A 185 -21.54 6.58 -6.08
N LYS A 186 -20.76 5.74 -6.77
CA LYS A 186 -20.97 4.29 -6.84
C LYS A 186 -20.88 3.65 -5.47
N SER A 187 -19.85 3.97 -4.68
CA SER A 187 -19.70 3.46 -3.31
C SER A 187 -20.92 3.79 -2.44
N LEU A 188 -21.41 5.04 -2.50
CA LEU A 188 -22.60 5.47 -1.76
C LEU A 188 -23.88 4.77 -2.23
N ALA A 189 -24.01 4.49 -3.53
CA ALA A 189 -25.14 3.74 -4.07
C ALA A 189 -25.19 2.30 -3.53
N TYR A 190 -24.04 1.60 -3.48
CA TYR A 190 -23.95 0.26 -2.90
C TYR A 190 -24.25 0.26 -1.40
N LEU A 191 -23.71 1.23 -0.65
CA LEU A 191 -24.01 1.39 0.78
C LEU A 191 -25.51 1.58 1.02
N ARG A 192 -26.16 2.45 0.24
CA ARG A 192 -27.61 2.68 0.33
C ARG A 192 -28.40 1.41 0.05
N TYR A 193 -28.02 0.65 -0.98
CA TYR A 193 -28.69 -0.61 -1.33
C TYR A 193 -28.59 -1.64 -0.20
N ALA A 194 -27.40 -1.82 0.39
CA ALA A 194 -27.20 -2.73 1.51
C ALA A 194 -28.08 -2.36 2.72
N MET A 195 -28.11 -1.07 3.09
CA MET A 195 -28.95 -0.57 4.18
C MET A 195 -30.46 -0.76 3.95
N GLN A 196 -30.91 -0.68 2.69
CA GLN A 196 -32.32 -0.94 2.35
C GLN A 196 -32.68 -2.43 2.42
N LYS A 197 -31.75 -3.29 2.02
CA LYS A 197 -31.95 -4.74 2.07
C LYS A 197 -32.10 -5.22 3.52
N GLU A 198 -31.28 -4.75 4.45
CA GLU A 198 -31.37 -5.12 5.87
C GLU A 198 -32.72 -4.73 6.49
N LYS A 199 -33.25 -3.55 6.15
CA LYS A 199 -34.55 -3.08 6.63
C LYS A 199 -35.75 -3.90 6.13
N ASN A 200 -35.60 -4.61 5.01
CA ASN A 200 -36.66 -5.45 4.45
C ASN A 200 -36.61 -6.90 4.96
N VAL A 201 -35.59 -7.25 5.75
CA VAL A 201 -35.39 -8.59 6.33
C VAL A 201 -35.76 -8.62 7.82
N GLN A 202 -35.93 -7.46 8.45
CA GLN A 202 -36.46 -7.29 9.82
C GLN A 202 -37.96 -7.07 9.80
#